data_AF-A0A8X7RCV4-F1
#
_entry.id   AF-A0A8X7RCV4-F1
#
_cell.length_a   1.000
_cell.length_b   1.000
_cell.length_c   1.000
_cell.angle_alpha   90.00
_cell.angle_beta   90.00
_cell.angle_gamma   90.00
#
_symmetry.space_group_name_H-M   'P 1'
#
loop_
_entity.id
_entity.type
_entity.pdbx_description
1 polymer ?
#
loop_
_entity_poly.entity_id
_entity_poly.type
_entity_poly.pdbx_seq_one_letter_code
_entity_poly.pdbx_strand_id
1 'polypeptide(L)'
;MAADTIDLLKVNGVSVPMKICILIIICYIYNIRLLFRNYFSHLVNSLLRKKQPVPFSHKFSKADPLAPRLLERLLAFDPKDRASAEDALSDPYFSGLSNSEREPSTQPISKLEFDFERKKLTNDDVRELIYREILEYHPQMLEEYKHGGDQLSFMYPRLASISI
;
A
#
# COMPACT_ATOMS: atom_id res chain seq x y z
N MET A 1 6.94 -35.31 6.32
CA MET A 1 7.10 -35.09 7.77
C MET A 1 7.53 -33.62 7.90
N ALA A 2 6.72 -32.63 8.25
CA ALA A 2 5.41 -32.58 8.92
C ALA A 2 4.35 -31.92 8.01
N ALA A 3 3.08 -32.28 8.28
CA ALA A 3 1.92 -31.83 7.54
C ALA A 3 1.63 -30.33 7.76
N ASP A 4 1.09 -29.72 6.73
CA ASP A 4 0.58 -28.36 6.65
C ASP A 4 -0.35 -28.04 7.82
N THR A 5 0.23 -27.54 8.92
CA THR A 5 -0.57 -27.00 10.02
C THR A 5 -0.89 -25.58 9.62
N ILE A 6 -2.02 -25.40 8.91
CA ILE A 6 -2.55 -24.07 8.63
C ILE A 6 -2.86 -23.45 10.00
N ASP A 7 -1.99 -22.56 10.47
CA ASP A 7 -2.21 -21.79 11.70
C ASP A 7 -3.46 -20.93 11.50
N LEU A 8 -4.59 -21.33 12.03
CA LEU A 8 -5.84 -20.60 11.83
C LEU A 8 -6.05 -19.58 12.96
N LEU A 9 -6.02 -18.30 12.61
CA LEU A 9 -6.53 -17.21 13.43
C LEU A 9 -8.06 -17.27 13.41
N LYS A 10 -8.67 -17.43 14.59
CA LYS A 10 -10.12 -17.29 14.74
C LYS A 10 -10.46 -15.81 14.94
N VAL A 11 -11.02 -15.18 13.91
CA VAL A 11 -11.52 -13.79 13.97
C VAL A 11 -13.03 -13.84 13.79
N ASN A 12 -13.79 -13.44 14.82
CA ASN A 12 -15.26 -13.41 14.79
C ASN A 12 -15.93 -14.72 14.32
N GLY A 13 -15.37 -15.87 14.71
CA GLY A 13 -15.86 -17.19 14.31
C GLY A 13 -15.39 -17.68 12.94
N VAL A 14 -14.71 -16.84 12.15
CA VAL A 14 -14.09 -17.21 10.88
C VAL A 14 -12.65 -17.65 11.13
N SER A 15 -12.29 -18.80 10.56
CA SER A 15 -10.96 -19.40 10.68
C SER A 15 -10.14 -18.97 9.46
N VAL A 16 -9.17 -18.08 9.65
CA VAL A 16 -8.31 -17.56 8.58
C VAL A 16 -6.85 -17.99 8.80
N PRO A 17 -6.15 -18.48 7.76
CA PRO A 17 -4.73 -18.78 7.86
C PRO A 17 -3.94 -17.54 8.30
N MET A 18 -3.11 -17.66 9.34
CA MET A 18 -2.21 -16.62 9.83
C MET A 18 -1.32 -16.09 8.71
N LYS A 19 -0.89 -16.96 7.81
CA LYS A 19 -0.16 -16.59 6.58
C LYS A 19 -0.92 -15.58 5.73
N ILE A 20 -2.23 -15.77 5.53
CA ILE A 20 -3.08 -14.83 4.77
C ILE A 20 -3.22 -13.51 5.54
N CYS A 21 -3.44 -13.56 6.85
CA CYS A 21 -3.52 -12.34 7.66
C CYS A 21 -2.24 -11.52 7.61
N ILE A 22 -1.07 -12.17 7.70
CA ILE A 22 0.23 -11.50 7.65
C ILE A 22 0.49 -10.94 6.24
N LEU A 23 0.13 -11.65 5.17
CA LEU A 23 0.21 -11.13 3.80
C LEU A 23 -0.69 -9.89 3.61
N ILE A 24 -1.92 -9.90 4.14
CA ILE A 24 -2.80 -8.71 4.11
C ILE A 24 -2.16 -7.55 4.88
N ILE A 25 -1.54 -7.81 6.02
CA ILE A 25 -0.82 -6.79 6.81
C ILE A 25 0.36 -6.23 6.00
N ILE A 26 1.14 -7.07 5.31
CA ILE A 26 2.22 -6.64 4.41
C ILE A 26 1.66 -5.81 3.25
N CYS A 27 0.53 -6.19 2.64
CA CYS A 27 -0.06 -5.37 1.60
C CYS A 27 -0.55 -4.02 2.14
N TYR A 28 -1.23 -4.01 3.29
CA TYR A 28 -1.88 -2.82 3.87
C TYR A 28 -0.88 -1.83 4.47
N ILE A 29 0.09 -2.31 5.27
CA ILE A 29 1.11 -1.46 5.89
C ILE A 29 1.99 -0.78 4.84
N TYR A 30 2.26 -1.46 3.72
CA TYR A 30 3.19 -0.96 2.72
C TYR A 30 2.49 -0.20 1.58
N ASN A 31 1.21 -0.47 1.29
CA ASN A 31 0.39 0.42 0.44
C ASN A 31 0.03 1.74 1.15
N ILE A 32 -0.14 1.76 2.48
CA ILE A 32 -0.48 3.00 3.23
C ILE A 32 0.77 3.77 3.70
N ARG A 33 1.96 3.46 3.17
CA ARG A 33 3.24 4.06 3.63
C ARG A 33 3.44 5.55 3.30
N LEU A 34 2.37 6.30 3.00
CA LEU A 34 2.43 7.73 2.67
C LEU A 34 1.93 8.70 3.76
N LEU A 35 1.13 8.32 4.76
CA LEU A 35 0.46 9.33 5.63
C LEU A 35 0.83 9.37 7.12
N PHE A 36 1.68 8.48 7.62
CA PHE A 36 1.99 8.40 9.07
C PHE A 36 3.49 8.54 9.41
N ARG A 37 4.26 9.31 8.63
CA ARG A 37 5.70 9.44 8.86
C ARG A 37 5.99 10.53 9.91
N ASN A 38 6.46 10.09 11.08
CA ASN A 38 7.12 10.86 12.16
C ASN A 38 6.25 11.71 13.10
N TYR A 39 5.25 12.45 12.61
CA TYR A 39 4.51 13.39 13.49
C TYR A 39 3.74 12.67 14.61
N PHE A 40 3.16 11.50 14.30
CA PHE A 40 2.36 10.73 15.24
C PHE A 40 3.19 10.00 16.31
N SER A 41 4.40 9.53 15.98
CA SER A 41 5.26 8.82 16.95
C SER A 41 5.71 9.73 18.11
N HIS A 42 6.11 10.97 17.79
CA HIS A 42 6.45 11.96 18.82
C HIS A 42 5.24 12.34 19.69
N LEU A 43 4.08 12.54 19.07
CA LEU A 43 2.83 12.87 19.75
C LEU A 43 2.36 11.74 20.68
N VAL A 44 2.42 10.49 20.22
CA VAL A 44 2.05 9.32 21.02
C VAL A 44 3.01 9.11 22.18
N ASN A 45 4.33 9.26 21.96
CA ASN A 45 5.32 9.11 23.02
C ASN A 45 5.22 10.20 24.10
N SER A 46 4.74 11.41 23.76
CA SER A 46 4.57 12.49 24.73
C SER A 46 3.23 12.44 25.47
N LEU A 47 2.16 11.93 24.83
CA LEU A 47 0.80 11.94 25.40
C LEU A 47 0.35 10.60 26.00
N LEU A 48 0.84 9.46 25.52
CA LEU A 48 0.38 8.15 26.00
C LEU A 48 1.26 7.62 27.14
N ARG A 49 0.61 7.08 28.17
CA ARG A 49 1.31 6.30 29.22
C ARG A 49 1.94 5.07 28.58
N LYS A 50 3.25 4.90 28.78
CA LYS A 50 3.98 3.71 28.31
C LYS A 50 3.39 2.46 28.97
N LYS A 51 2.87 1.55 28.15
CA LYS A 51 2.48 0.20 28.58
C LYS A 51 3.61 -0.76 28.26
N GLN A 52 3.83 -1.73 29.14
CA GLN A 52 4.76 -2.81 28.86
C GLN A 52 4.22 -3.63 27.67
N PRO A 53 5.07 -3.96 26.68
CA PRO A 53 4.65 -4.78 25.55
C PRO A 53 4.26 -6.17 26.05
N VAL A 54 3.14 -6.68 25.56
CA VAL A 54 2.72 -8.06 25.82
C VAL A 54 3.31 -8.94 24.72
N PRO A 55 4.13 -9.96 25.05
CA PRO A 55 4.70 -10.86 24.05
C PRO A 55 3.62 -11.50 23.18
N PHE A 56 3.82 -11.52 21.87
CA PHE A 56 2.82 -12.10 20.96
C PHE A 56 2.73 -13.63 21.12
N SER A 57 3.78 -14.28 21.59
CA SER A 57 3.78 -15.71 21.97
C SER A 57 2.72 -16.04 23.03
N HIS A 58 2.47 -15.15 23.99
CA HIS A 58 1.44 -15.37 25.01
C HIS A 58 0.03 -15.22 24.44
N LYS A 59 -0.15 -14.29 23.49
CA LYS A 59 -1.45 -14.02 22.86
C LYS A 59 -1.81 -15.06 21.79
N PHE A 60 -0.81 -15.57 21.09
CA PHE A 60 -0.93 -16.56 20.02
C PHE A 60 -0.22 -17.87 20.40
N SER A 61 -0.57 -18.43 21.55
CA SER A 61 0.08 -19.64 22.10
C SER A 61 -0.09 -20.91 21.26
N LYS A 62 -0.98 -20.89 20.26
CA LYS A 62 -1.27 -22.01 19.36
C LYS A 62 -0.69 -21.84 17.95
N ALA A 63 -0.08 -20.69 17.66
CA ALA A 63 0.51 -20.43 16.35
C ALA A 63 1.93 -21.02 16.27
N ASP A 64 2.40 -21.27 15.05
CA ASP A 64 3.82 -21.54 14.77
C ASP A 64 4.67 -20.41 15.40
N PRO A 65 5.72 -20.72 16.18
CA PRO A 65 6.58 -19.74 16.82
C PRO A 65 7.25 -18.74 15.86
N LEU A 66 7.37 -19.06 14.57
CA LEU A 66 7.89 -18.15 13.55
C LEU A 66 6.91 -17.01 13.23
N ALA A 67 5.61 -17.28 13.32
CA ALA A 67 4.56 -16.32 12.99
C ALA A 67 4.49 -15.10 13.94
N PRO A 68 4.42 -15.25 15.29
CA PRO A 68 4.43 -14.11 16.20
C PRO A 68 5.75 -13.35 16.13
N ARG A 69 6.89 -14.01 15.88
CA ARG A 69 8.19 -13.35 15.68
C ARG A 69 8.17 -12.41 14.46
N LEU A 70 7.62 -12.86 13.34
CA LEU A 70 7.46 -12.02 12.15
C LEU A 70 6.47 -10.87 12.43
N LEU A 71 5.38 -11.15 13.14
CA LEU A 71 4.36 -10.15 13.48
C LEU A 71 4.91 -9.03 14.39
N GLU A 72 5.80 -9.35 15.34
CA GLU A 72 6.48 -8.35 16.18
C GLU A 72 7.30 -7.36 15.35
N ARG A 73 7.99 -7.85 14.30
CA ARG A 73 8.76 -7.00 13.38
C ARG A 73 7.86 -6.17 12.45
N LEU A 74 6.71 -6.70 12.03
CA LEU A 74 5.78 -5.98 11.14
C LEU A 74 4.97 -4.91 11.89
N LEU A 75 4.59 -5.17 13.13
CA LEU A 75 3.83 -4.26 13.99
C LEU A 75 4.71 -3.40 14.90
N ALA A 76 6.01 -3.32 14.61
CA ALA A 76 6.92 -2.44 15.31
C ALA A 76 6.42 -0.99 15.29
N PHE A 77 6.44 -0.36 16.47
CA PHE A 77 5.94 1.00 16.65
C PHE A 77 6.82 2.02 15.93
N ASP A 78 8.14 1.92 16.09
CA ASP A 78 9.08 2.73 15.33
C ASP A 78 9.13 2.23 13.87
N PRO A 79 8.90 3.11 12.87
CA PRO A 79 9.03 2.73 11.47
C PRO A 79 10.41 2.20 11.07
N LYS A 80 11.47 2.51 11.82
CA LYS A 80 12.84 2.02 11.57
C LYS A 80 13.03 0.57 11.98
N ASP A 81 12.33 0.15 13.03
CA ASP A 81 12.37 -1.23 13.54
C ASP A 81 11.45 -2.16 12.73
N ARG A 82 10.60 -1.56 11.87
CA ARG A 82 9.69 -2.30 11.01
C ARG A 82 10.45 -2.97 9.87
N ALA A 83 10.25 -4.27 9.69
CA ALA A 83 10.83 -5.01 8.57
C ALA A 83 10.47 -4.36 7.22
N SER A 84 11.26 -4.58 6.16
CA SER A 84 10.83 -4.27 4.79
C SER A 84 9.84 -5.32 4.27
N ALA A 85 9.14 -5.04 3.17
CA ALA A 85 8.23 -6.02 2.57
C ALA A 85 9.04 -7.21 2.05
N GLU A 86 10.19 -6.92 1.44
CA GLU A 86 11.16 -7.89 0.94
C GLU A 86 11.69 -8.79 2.07
N ASP A 87 12.09 -8.21 3.20
CA ASP A 87 12.56 -8.98 4.37
C ASP A 87 11.46 -9.84 4.97
N ALA A 88 10.21 -9.35 4.96
CA ALA A 88 9.07 -10.06 5.53
C ALA A 88 8.64 -11.23 4.64
N LEU A 89 8.60 -11.05 3.32
CA LEU A 89 8.29 -12.12 2.36
C LEU A 89 9.39 -13.18 2.30
N SER A 90 10.64 -12.80 2.59
CA SER A 90 11.79 -13.73 2.67
C SER A 90 11.89 -14.47 4.01
N ASP A 91 10.98 -14.23 4.97
CA ASP A 91 11.03 -14.85 6.29
C ASP A 91 10.75 -16.37 6.20
N PRO A 92 11.46 -17.22 7.01
CA PRO A 92 11.24 -18.66 7.02
C PRO A 92 9.78 -19.08 7.25
N TYR A 93 8.96 -18.22 7.88
CA TYR A 93 7.53 -18.46 8.04
C TYR A 93 6.79 -18.66 6.69
N PHE A 94 7.25 -18.00 5.64
CA PHE A 94 6.72 -18.12 4.27
C PHE A 94 7.48 -19.12 3.40
N SER A 95 8.33 -19.96 3.99
CA SER A 95 8.99 -21.05 3.27
C SER A 95 7.96 -21.90 2.50
N GLY A 96 8.24 -22.15 1.21
CA GLY A 96 7.35 -22.86 0.29
C GLY A 96 6.25 -22.00 -0.36
N LEU A 97 6.07 -20.75 0.06
CA LEU A 97 5.14 -19.79 -0.57
C LEU A 97 5.87 -18.63 -1.23
N SER A 98 6.98 -18.16 -0.65
CA SER A 98 7.76 -17.07 -1.22
C SER A 98 8.48 -17.51 -2.50
N ASN A 99 8.38 -16.68 -3.54
CA ASN A 99 9.07 -16.90 -4.81
C ASN A 99 9.56 -15.56 -5.36
N SER A 100 10.86 -15.31 -5.24
CA SER A 100 11.52 -14.08 -5.70
C SER A 100 11.40 -13.84 -7.20
N GLU A 101 11.20 -14.88 -8.02
CA GLU A 101 10.98 -14.72 -9.47
C GLU A 101 9.56 -14.23 -9.78
N ARG A 102 8.57 -14.61 -8.96
CA ARG A 102 7.17 -14.18 -9.12
C ARG A 102 6.88 -12.85 -8.42
N GLU A 103 7.70 -12.48 -7.45
CA GLU A 103 7.57 -11.27 -6.64
C GLU A 103 8.80 -10.37 -6.81
N PRO A 104 9.08 -9.86 -8.02
CA PRO A 104 10.23 -8.98 -8.24
C PRO A 104 10.07 -7.68 -7.47
N SER A 105 11.14 -7.25 -6.80
CA SER A 105 11.18 -5.92 -6.18
C SER A 105 11.13 -4.85 -7.27
N THR A 106 10.25 -3.88 -7.10
CA THR A 106 10.15 -2.74 -8.02
C THR A 106 11.13 -1.64 -7.61
N GLN A 107 11.56 -0.83 -8.57
CA GLN A 107 12.38 0.33 -8.26
C GLN A 107 11.58 1.32 -7.41
N PRO A 108 12.23 2.04 -6.49
CA PRO A 108 11.57 3.11 -5.75
C PRO A 108 10.93 4.10 -6.71
N ILE A 109 9.64 4.35 -6.53
CA ILE A 109 8.91 5.35 -7.31
C ILE A 109 9.58 6.71 -7.14
N SER A 110 9.81 7.42 -8.25
CA SER A 110 10.43 8.73 -8.22
C SER A 110 9.57 9.73 -7.44
N LYS A 111 10.20 10.61 -6.66
CA LYS A 111 9.48 11.71 -5.97
C LYS A 111 8.73 12.63 -6.94
N LEU A 112 9.18 12.67 -8.20
CA LEU A 112 8.57 13.45 -9.28
C LEU A 112 7.19 12.92 -9.66
N GLU A 113 6.95 11.61 -9.54
CA GLU A 113 5.63 11.03 -9.81
C GLU A 113 4.59 11.55 -8.80
N PHE A 114 5.00 11.94 -7.59
CA PHE A 114 4.14 12.53 -6.56
C PHE A 114 4.14 14.08 -6.56
N ASP A 115 4.66 14.73 -7.61
CA ASP A 115 4.67 16.20 -7.68
C ASP A 115 3.27 16.79 -7.75
N PHE A 116 2.29 16.05 -8.25
CA PHE A 116 0.89 16.51 -8.33
C PHE A 116 0.30 16.78 -6.94
N GLU A 117 0.67 16.02 -5.91
CA GLU A 117 0.17 16.20 -4.54
C GLU A 117 0.68 17.50 -3.89
N ARG A 118 1.85 17.97 -4.33
CA ARG A 118 2.49 19.19 -3.79
C ARG A 118 2.07 20.45 -4.55
N LYS A 119 1.46 20.31 -5.72
CA LYS A 119 0.97 21.42 -6.52
C LYS A 119 -0.46 21.77 -6.09
N LYS A 120 -0.76 23.06 -5.97
CA LYS A 120 -2.14 23.52 -5.89
C LYS A 120 -2.76 23.41 -7.27
N LEU A 121 -3.56 22.38 -7.49
CA LEU A 121 -4.28 22.15 -8.73
C LEU A 121 -5.71 22.65 -8.59
N THR A 122 -6.22 23.33 -9.62
CA THR A 122 -7.64 23.62 -9.75
C THR A 122 -8.39 22.38 -10.24
N ASN A 123 -9.73 22.38 -10.16
CA ASN A 123 -10.54 21.30 -10.72
C ASN A 123 -10.29 21.10 -12.22
N ASP A 124 -10.03 22.19 -12.95
CA ASP A 124 -9.76 22.13 -14.39
C ASP A 124 -8.38 21.53 -14.67
N ASP A 125 -7.37 21.83 -13.85
CA ASP A 125 -6.05 21.21 -13.96
C ASP A 125 -6.10 19.70 -13.70
N VAL A 126 -6.82 19.27 -12.65
CA VAL A 126 -7.01 17.84 -12.35
C VAL A 126 -7.74 17.14 -13.49
N ARG A 127 -8.77 17.78 -14.03
CA ARG A 127 -9.55 17.26 -15.15
C ARG A 127 -8.67 17.06 -16.40
N GLU A 128 -7.84 18.06 -16.74
CA GLU A 128 -6.89 17.98 -17.85
C GLU A 128 -5.84 16.88 -17.62
N LEU A 129 -5.31 16.74 -16.41
CA LEU A 129 -4.35 15.68 -16.07
C LEU A 129 -4.95 14.28 -16.25
N ILE A 130 -6.18 14.06 -15.78
CA ILE A 130 -6.90 12.79 -15.97
C ILE A 130 -7.14 12.54 -17.46
N TYR A 131 -7.51 13.57 -18.22
CA TYR A 131 -7.74 13.42 -19.66
C TYR A 131 -6.45 13.03 -20.40
N ARG A 132 -5.32 13.66 -20.07
CA ARG A 132 -4.02 13.31 -20.63
C ARG A 132 -3.63 11.87 -20.35
N GLU A 133 -3.84 11.40 -19.12
CA GLU A 133 -3.62 9.99 -18.76
C GLU A 133 -4.47 9.06 -19.65
N ILE A 134 -5.76 9.38 -19.86
CA ILE A 134 -6.63 8.60 -20.74
C ILE A 134 -6.08 8.58 -22.17
N LEU A 135 -5.60 9.71 -22.70
CA LEU A 135 -5.06 9.79 -24.06
C LEU A 135 -3.82 8.89 -24.26
N GLU A 136 -2.98 8.70 -23.23
CA GLU A 136 -1.81 7.81 -23.32
C GLU A 136 -2.20 6.36 -23.63
N TYR A 137 -3.37 5.90 -23.16
CA TYR A 137 -3.90 4.56 -23.47
C TYR A 137 -4.75 4.49 -24.74
N HIS A 138 -5.09 5.63 -25.36
CA HIS A 138 -5.98 5.73 -26.53
C HIS A 138 -5.31 6.45 -27.70
N PRO A 139 -4.47 5.75 -28.51
CA PRO A 139 -3.62 6.37 -29.53
C PRO A 139 -4.41 7.13 -30.60
N GLN A 140 -5.60 6.66 -30.99
CA GLN A 140 -6.44 7.35 -31.97
C GLN A 140 -6.91 8.73 -31.46
N MET A 141 -7.37 8.78 -30.21
CA MET A 141 -7.79 10.03 -29.57
C MET A 141 -6.62 10.97 -29.31
N LEU A 142 -5.44 10.43 -28.99
CA LEU A 142 -4.22 11.22 -28.80
C LEU A 142 -3.80 11.92 -30.10
N GLU A 143 -3.90 11.23 -31.23
CA GLU A 143 -3.62 11.84 -32.54
C GLU A 143 -4.65 12.94 -32.85
N GLU A 144 -5.95 12.71 -32.66
CA GLU A 144 -6.98 13.75 -32.84
C GLU A 144 -6.76 14.99 -31.95
N TYR A 145 -6.34 14.77 -30.71
CA TYR A 145 -5.99 15.84 -29.76
C TYR A 145 -4.79 16.67 -30.23
N LYS A 146 -3.72 16.02 -30.73
CA LYS A 146 -2.52 16.70 -31.26
C LYS A 146 -2.80 17.51 -32.52
N HIS A 147 -3.68 17.01 -33.40
CA HIS A 147 -4.04 17.65 -34.66
C HIS A 147 -5.03 18.81 -34.48
N GLY A 148 -5.38 19.17 -33.23
CA GLY A 148 -6.22 20.32 -32.93
C GLY A 148 -7.68 20.14 -33.34
N GLY A 149 -8.19 18.90 -33.36
CA GLY A 149 -9.56 18.59 -33.78
C GLY A 149 -10.59 19.50 -33.10
N ASP A 150 -11.29 20.30 -33.89
CA ASP A 150 -12.40 21.17 -33.47
C ASP A 150 -13.64 20.39 -33.00
N GLN A 151 -13.61 19.06 -33.05
CA GLN A 151 -14.62 18.18 -32.49
C GLN A 151 -13.96 17.12 -31.61
N LEU A 152 -13.76 17.43 -30.34
CA LEU A 152 -13.77 16.41 -29.29
C LEU A 152 -15.22 15.91 -29.17
N SER A 153 -15.67 15.10 -30.14
CA SER A 153 -17.01 14.50 -30.15
C SER A 153 -17.21 13.55 -28.95
N PHE A 154 -16.13 13.14 -28.30
CA PHE A 154 -16.17 12.48 -27.00
C PHE A 154 -16.16 13.53 -25.87
N MET A 155 -17.31 14.17 -25.65
CA MET A 155 -17.76 14.73 -24.35
C MET A 155 -16.66 15.36 -23.46
N TYR A 156 -15.90 16.29 -23.99
CA TYR A 156 -15.14 17.24 -23.17
C TYR A 156 -15.58 18.65 -23.56
N PRO A 157 -16.53 19.26 -22.82
CA PRO A 157 -16.85 20.65 -23.04
C PRO A 157 -15.63 21.44 -22.59
N ARG A 158 -14.77 21.82 -23.55
CA ARG A 158 -13.93 23.02 -23.38
C ARG A 158 -14.91 24.10 -22.97
N LEU A 159 -14.67 24.74 -21.82
CA LEU A 159 -15.48 25.84 -21.32
C LEU A 159 -15.39 27.00 -22.32
N ALA A 160 -16.13 26.90 -23.41
CA ALA A 160 -16.62 28.04 -24.15
C ALA A 160 -17.60 28.70 -23.19
N SER A 161 -17.07 29.63 -22.38
CA SER A 161 -17.79 30.78 -21.83
C SER A 161 -19.28 30.53 -21.61
N ILE A 162 -19.63 29.89 -20.50
CA ILE A 162 -20.95 30.13 -19.90
C ILE A 162 -20.84 31.52 -19.29
N SER A 163 -21.11 32.53 -20.10
CA SER A 163 -21.45 33.86 -19.61
C SER A 163 -22.73 33.72 -18.79
N ILE A 164 -22.60 33.88 -17.47
CA ILE A 164 -23.74 34.10 -16.57
C ILE A 164 -24.32 35.48 -16.86
#